data_AF-A0A4V3XEA0-F1
#
_entry.id   AF-A0A4V3XEA0-F1
#
_cell.length_a   1.000
_cell.length_b   1.000
_cell.length_c   1.000
_cell.angle_alpha   90.00
_cell.angle_beta   90.00
_cell.angle_gamma   90.00
#
_symmetry.space_group_name_H-M   'P 1'
#
loop_
_entity.id
_entity.type
_entity.pdbx_description
1 polymer ?
#
loop_
_entity_poly.entity_id
_entity_poly.type
_entity_poly.pdbx_seq_one_letter_code
_entity_poly.pdbx_strand_id
1 'polypeptide(L)'
;MTINDARLIIHKGKARPSPGPDGWEKWMVKSLNDFSFQLVVDLCNYEILHSHIPDCIKPCTLSTIHKRRDRTNLANTRGVVFNNFLLTHLSQLEAWSNRTKMPLYILRRDQQKGFDKLEPDGFYNAIRAYGLPSSLIEFDRSAQLNVPYRIKTAYGFTDTITVSGVTKQGGPLSPLKSTLTTSLGNHYCLDCSTNQDGCLYLSSLQHREHKPHMPADDLTLQISMVEATDDSDLLATTQNTLQHQCLMMECFQAAYGWLMN
;
A
#
# COMPACT_ATOMS: atom_id res chain seq x y z
N MET A 1 -10.24 14.10 -18.52
CA MET A 1 -8.79 14.37 -18.68
C MET A 1 -8.53 14.73 -20.13
N THR A 2 -7.78 15.79 -20.41
CA THR A 2 -7.43 16.18 -21.79
C THR A 2 -6.12 15.49 -22.24
N ILE A 3 -5.83 15.50 -23.56
CA ILE A 3 -4.56 15.01 -24.10
C ILE A 3 -3.35 15.71 -23.48
N ASN A 4 -3.43 17.04 -23.31
CA ASN A 4 -2.31 17.82 -22.76
C ASN A 4 -2.03 17.43 -21.31
N ASP A 5 -3.09 17.21 -20.51
CA ASP A 5 -2.96 16.73 -19.14
C ASP A 5 -2.32 15.34 -19.09
N ALA A 6 -2.78 14.43 -19.95
CA ALA A 6 -2.29 13.07 -20.00
C ALA A 6 -0.83 13.00 -20.48
N ARG A 7 -0.43 13.85 -21.43
CA ARG A 7 0.98 13.97 -21.87
C ARG A 7 1.87 14.48 -20.76
N LEU A 8 1.42 15.44 -19.95
CA LEU A 8 2.18 15.89 -18.80
C LEU A 8 2.35 14.78 -17.77
N ILE A 9 1.30 14.00 -17.49
CA ILE A 9 1.34 12.88 -16.54
C ILE A 9 2.28 11.76 -17.02
N ILE A 10 2.19 11.36 -18.29
CA ILE A 10 2.97 10.22 -18.80
C ILE A 10 4.48 10.50 -18.88
N HIS A 11 4.87 11.78 -18.87
CA HIS A 11 6.28 12.17 -18.83
C HIS A 11 6.91 12.04 -17.43
N LYS A 12 6.13 11.83 -16.36
CA LYS A 12 6.61 11.79 -14.97
C LYS A 12 6.84 10.39 -14.43
N GLY A 13 7.78 10.20 -13.49
CA GLY A 13 8.17 8.90 -12.91
C GLY A 13 9.19 8.12 -13.76
N LYS A 14 9.46 6.85 -13.41
CA LYS A 14 10.49 6.02 -14.08
C LYS A 14 10.25 5.94 -15.59
N ALA A 15 11.26 6.22 -16.42
CA ALA A 15 11.10 6.30 -17.87
C ALA A 15 10.82 4.95 -18.54
N ARG A 16 11.31 3.86 -17.95
CA ARG A 16 11.19 2.48 -18.44
C ARG A 16 10.80 1.55 -17.29
N PRO A 17 9.54 1.59 -16.82
CA PRO A 17 9.01 0.56 -15.93
C PRO A 17 8.82 -0.75 -16.72
N SER A 18 8.85 -1.89 -16.04
CA SER A 18 8.50 -3.17 -16.65
C SER A 18 7.02 -3.17 -17.03
N PRO A 19 6.64 -3.62 -18.24
CA PRO A 19 5.26 -3.62 -18.70
C PRO A 19 4.41 -4.66 -17.97
N GLY A 20 3.08 -4.42 -17.95
CA GLY A 20 2.08 -5.40 -17.53
C GLY A 20 1.81 -6.45 -18.63
N PRO A 21 0.76 -7.28 -18.49
CA PRO A 21 0.42 -8.31 -19.48
C PRO A 21 0.03 -7.76 -20.86
N ASP A 22 -0.37 -6.49 -20.92
CA ASP A 22 -0.63 -5.78 -22.17
C ASP A 22 0.65 -5.55 -23.00
N GLY A 23 1.83 -5.72 -22.39
CA GLY A 23 3.12 -5.49 -23.03
C GLY A 23 3.40 -4.00 -23.31
N TRP A 24 2.56 -3.10 -22.81
CA TRP A 24 2.66 -1.67 -23.11
C TRP A 24 3.72 -1.04 -22.23
N GLU A 25 4.87 -0.76 -22.84
CA GLU A 25 5.93 -0.03 -22.17
C GLU A 25 5.62 1.47 -22.16
N LYS A 26 5.88 2.14 -21.04
CA LYS A 26 5.58 3.57 -20.87
C LYS A 26 6.15 4.46 -21.98
N TRP A 27 7.32 4.14 -22.51
CA TRP A 27 7.92 4.92 -23.60
C TRP A 27 7.11 4.78 -24.90
N MET A 28 6.49 3.63 -25.17
CA MET A 28 5.63 3.43 -26.34
C MET A 28 4.41 4.34 -26.26
N VAL A 29 3.76 4.35 -25.10
CA VAL A 29 2.57 5.18 -24.85
C VAL A 29 2.91 6.67 -24.92
N LYS A 30 4.09 7.07 -24.42
CA LYS A 30 4.61 8.45 -24.54
C LYS A 30 4.88 8.87 -26.00
N SER A 31 5.31 7.92 -26.83
CA SER A 31 5.64 8.15 -28.24
C SER A 31 4.43 8.09 -29.18
N LEU A 32 3.23 7.77 -28.68
CA LEU A 32 2.01 7.78 -29.49
C LEU A 32 1.73 9.17 -30.07
N ASN A 33 1.22 9.22 -31.30
CA ASN A 33 0.64 10.43 -31.87
C ASN A 33 -0.65 10.80 -31.13
N ASP A 34 -1.11 12.05 -31.27
CA ASP A 34 -2.29 12.52 -30.50
C ASP A 34 -3.55 11.71 -30.78
N PHE A 35 -3.75 11.25 -32.02
CA PHE A 35 -4.88 10.38 -32.37
C PHE A 35 -4.88 9.07 -31.58
N SER A 36 -3.74 8.37 -31.52
CA SER A 36 -3.63 7.09 -30.81
C SER A 36 -3.57 7.27 -29.30
N PHE A 37 -2.97 8.38 -28.85
CA PHE A 37 -2.92 8.75 -27.44
C PHE A 37 -4.31 9.13 -26.91
N GLN A 38 -5.18 9.69 -27.76
CA GLN A 38 -6.58 9.98 -27.40
C GLN A 38 -7.31 8.71 -26.93
N LEU A 39 -7.07 7.56 -27.55
CA LEU A 39 -7.69 6.30 -27.13
C LEU A 39 -7.29 5.89 -25.70
N VAL A 40 -6.04 6.15 -25.32
CA VAL A 40 -5.55 5.93 -23.95
C VAL A 40 -6.23 6.90 -22.98
N VAL A 41 -6.38 8.16 -23.40
CA VAL A 41 -7.08 9.19 -22.62
C VAL A 41 -8.57 8.86 -22.46
N ASP A 42 -9.20 8.34 -23.49
CA ASP A 42 -10.60 7.94 -23.50
C ASP A 42 -10.82 6.73 -22.60
N LEU A 43 -9.92 5.75 -22.61
CA LEU A 43 -9.93 4.62 -21.67
C LEU A 43 -9.78 5.09 -20.22
N CYS A 44 -8.80 5.96 -19.93
CA CYS A 44 -8.65 6.56 -18.60
C CYS A 44 -9.91 7.33 -18.17
N ASN A 45 -10.50 8.10 -19.08
CA ASN A 45 -11.72 8.86 -18.82
C ASN A 45 -12.91 7.93 -18.57
N TYR A 46 -13.00 6.83 -19.31
CA TYR A 46 -14.01 5.80 -19.12
C TYR A 46 -13.89 5.15 -17.74
N GLU A 47 -12.69 4.73 -17.34
CA GLU A 47 -12.43 4.15 -16.01
C GLU A 47 -12.82 5.11 -14.88
N ILE A 48 -12.43 6.38 -15.01
CA ILE A 48 -12.75 7.43 -14.04
C ILE A 48 -14.26 7.66 -13.97
N LEU A 49 -14.93 7.81 -15.13
CA LEU A 49 -16.33 8.15 -15.20
C LEU A 49 -17.25 7.01 -14.72
N HIS A 50 -16.85 5.77 -14.95
CA HIS A 50 -17.64 4.59 -14.57
C HIS A 50 -17.20 3.96 -13.26
N SER A 51 -16.15 4.48 -12.61
CA SER A 51 -15.52 3.90 -11.41
C SER A 51 -15.26 2.39 -11.55
N HIS A 52 -14.94 1.96 -12.76
CA HIS A 52 -14.82 0.56 -13.13
C HIS A 52 -13.65 0.36 -14.08
N ILE A 53 -12.75 -0.53 -13.71
CA ILE A 53 -11.62 -0.95 -14.54
C ILE A 53 -12.12 -2.09 -15.44
N PRO A 54 -12.06 -2.00 -16.78
CA PRO A 54 -12.46 -3.08 -17.67
C PRO A 54 -11.67 -4.38 -17.42
N ASP A 55 -12.35 -5.53 -17.53
CA ASP A 55 -11.71 -6.84 -17.31
C ASP A 55 -10.53 -7.11 -18.26
N CYS A 56 -10.51 -6.49 -19.44
CA CYS A 56 -9.40 -6.61 -20.39
C CYS A 56 -8.10 -5.95 -19.92
N ILE A 57 -8.14 -5.05 -18.92
CA ILE A 57 -6.96 -4.39 -18.36
C ILE A 57 -6.71 -4.69 -16.87
N LYS A 58 -7.51 -5.58 -16.26
CA LYS A 58 -7.27 -6.11 -14.91
C LYS A 58 -6.09 -7.10 -14.80
N PRO A 59 -5.75 -7.91 -15.82
CA PRO A 59 -4.67 -8.88 -15.70
C PRO A 59 -3.36 -8.20 -15.30
N CYS A 60 -2.58 -8.84 -14.43
CA CYS A 60 -1.28 -8.36 -13.97
C CYS A 60 -0.20 -9.42 -14.21
N THR A 61 1.04 -8.99 -14.51
CA THR A 61 2.17 -9.92 -14.74
C THR A 61 2.90 -10.12 -13.43
N LEU A 62 2.91 -11.35 -12.92
CA LEU A 62 3.77 -11.72 -11.80
C LEU A 62 5.16 -12.10 -12.34
N SER A 63 6.19 -11.33 -11.97
CA SER A 63 7.58 -11.69 -12.22
C SER A 63 8.29 -12.05 -10.93
N THR A 64 9.02 -13.15 -10.95
CA THR A 64 9.79 -13.60 -9.79
C THR A 64 11.21 -13.05 -9.87
N ILE A 65 11.58 -12.19 -8.92
CA ILE A 65 12.96 -11.69 -8.77
C ILE A 65 13.63 -12.45 -7.63
N HIS A 66 14.78 -13.08 -7.90
CA HIS A 66 15.54 -13.74 -6.84
C HIS A 66 16.06 -12.74 -5.81
N LYS A 67 15.83 -13.01 -4.52
CA LYS A 67 16.57 -12.39 -3.41
C LYS A 67 18.03 -12.85 -3.48
N ARG A 68 18.97 -12.16 -2.80
CA ARG A 68 20.45 -12.36 -2.84
C ARG A 68 20.98 -13.79 -2.48
N ARG A 69 20.12 -14.82 -2.34
CA ARG A 69 20.47 -16.19 -1.92
C ARG A 69 20.25 -17.22 -3.05
N ASP A 70 20.39 -18.50 -2.71
CA ASP A 70 20.25 -19.66 -3.61
C ASP A 70 19.03 -19.56 -4.54
N ARG A 71 19.31 -19.65 -5.85
CA ARG A 71 18.37 -19.47 -6.97
C ARG A 71 17.50 -20.70 -7.22
N THR A 72 17.83 -21.85 -6.62
CA THR A 72 17.06 -23.09 -6.78
C THR A 72 15.88 -23.18 -5.82
N ASN A 73 15.85 -22.34 -4.77
CA ASN A 73 14.77 -22.32 -3.79
C ASN A 73 13.72 -21.25 -4.16
N LEU A 74 12.52 -21.70 -4.54
CA LEU A 74 11.40 -20.83 -4.91
C LEU A 74 10.96 -19.89 -3.76
N ALA A 75 11.16 -20.25 -2.49
CA ALA A 75 10.88 -19.37 -1.35
C ALA A 75 11.81 -18.14 -1.27
N ASN A 76 12.93 -18.17 -2.00
CA ASN A 76 13.85 -17.04 -2.13
C ASN A 76 13.49 -16.08 -3.27
N THR A 77 12.38 -16.29 -3.97
CA THR A 77 11.89 -15.34 -4.99
C THR A 77 10.95 -14.32 -4.36
N ARG A 78 11.06 -13.05 -4.77
CA ARG A 78 9.99 -12.06 -4.60
C ARG A 78 9.12 -12.11 -5.84
N GLY A 79 7.84 -12.39 -5.66
CA GLY A 79 6.84 -12.07 -6.65
C GLY A 79 6.69 -10.54 -6.72
N VAL A 80 7.00 -9.96 -7.87
CA VAL A 80 6.74 -8.56 -8.19
C VAL A 80 5.62 -8.56 -9.21
N VAL A 81 4.49 -7.98 -8.82
CA VAL A 81 3.32 -7.86 -9.69
C VAL A 81 3.43 -6.55 -10.47
N PHE A 82 3.37 -6.65 -11.79
CA PHE A 82 3.30 -5.52 -12.70
C PHE A 82 1.86 -5.35 -13.16
N ASN A 83 1.23 -4.27 -12.72
CA ASN A 83 -0.09 -3.86 -13.22
C ASN A 83 0.05 -3.22 -14.60
N ASN A 84 -1.05 -3.18 -15.35
CA ASN A 84 -1.13 -2.31 -16.53
C ASN A 84 -0.92 -0.85 -16.11
N PHE A 85 -0.18 -0.11 -16.94
CA PHE A 85 0.41 1.20 -16.61
C PHE A 85 -0.60 2.23 -16.06
N LEU A 86 -1.88 2.12 -16.44
CA LEU A 86 -2.96 3.04 -16.08
C LEU A 86 -3.42 2.95 -14.62
N LEU A 87 -3.08 1.87 -13.90
CA LEU A 87 -3.63 1.55 -12.58
C LEU A 87 -2.78 2.02 -11.39
N THR A 88 -1.72 2.79 -11.60
CA THR A 88 -0.83 3.20 -10.51
C THR A 88 -1.48 4.31 -9.66
N HIS A 89 -2.10 3.98 -8.52
CA HIS A 89 -2.74 4.93 -7.59
C HIS A 89 -1.85 6.15 -7.23
N LEU A 90 -0.54 5.93 -7.05
CA LEU A 90 0.43 7.01 -6.80
C LEU A 90 0.54 8.01 -7.97
N SER A 91 0.35 7.55 -9.21
CA SER A 91 0.30 8.43 -10.38
C SER A 91 -0.97 9.29 -10.41
N GLN A 92 -2.06 8.80 -9.83
CA GLN A 92 -3.32 9.55 -9.69
C GLN A 92 -3.20 10.65 -8.63
N LEU A 93 -2.51 10.40 -7.50
CA LEU A 93 -2.22 11.41 -6.48
C LEU A 93 -1.30 12.52 -7.01
N GLU A 94 -0.27 12.16 -7.78
CA GLU A 94 0.58 13.14 -8.45
C GLU A 94 -0.21 13.96 -9.48
N ALA A 95 -1.06 13.30 -10.29
CA ALA A 95 -1.94 14.00 -11.23
C ALA A 95 -2.90 14.97 -10.52
N TRP A 96 -3.47 14.58 -9.37
CA TRP A 96 -4.31 15.42 -8.54
C TRP A 96 -3.57 16.68 -8.08
N SER A 97 -2.40 16.54 -7.46
CA SER A 97 -1.59 17.68 -6.97
C SER A 97 -1.26 18.68 -8.09
N ASN A 98 -0.88 18.19 -9.28
CA ASN A 98 -0.58 19.06 -10.41
C ASN A 98 -1.80 19.83 -10.94
N ARG A 99 -3.00 19.23 -10.86
CA ARG A 99 -4.27 19.85 -11.29
C ARG A 99 -4.79 20.86 -10.27
N THR A 100 -4.73 20.52 -8.98
CA THR A 100 -5.22 21.40 -7.91
C THR A 100 -4.25 22.52 -7.58
N LYS A 101 -2.99 22.45 -8.08
CA LYS A 101 -1.89 23.34 -7.71
C LYS A 101 -1.63 23.35 -6.20
N MET A 102 -2.07 22.31 -5.50
CA MET A 102 -1.82 22.12 -4.09
C MET A 102 -0.54 21.30 -3.92
N PRO A 103 0.40 21.74 -3.07
CA PRO A 103 1.56 20.93 -2.74
C PRO A 103 1.11 19.65 -2.04
N LEU A 104 1.67 18.51 -2.47
CA LEU A 104 1.48 17.22 -1.83
C LEU A 104 2.82 16.78 -1.24
N TYR A 105 2.84 16.60 0.07
CA TYR A 105 3.99 16.09 0.81
C TYR A 105 3.77 14.61 1.08
N ILE A 106 4.79 13.81 0.76
CA ILE A 106 4.77 12.36 0.91
C ILE A 106 5.96 11.96 1.78
N LEU A 107 5.69 11.29 2.90
CA LEU A 107 6.75 10.66 3.72
C LEU A 107 6.69 9.15 3.54
N ARG A 108 7.71 8.61 2.88
CA ARG A 108 7.92 7.17 2.79
C ARG A 108 8.56 6.63 4.06
N ARG A 109 8.01 5.55 4.55
CA ARG A 109 8.37 4.90 5.82
C ARG A 109 8.63 3.42 5.55
N ASP A 110 9.80 2.97 5.96
CA ASP A 110 10.25 1.57 5.87
C ASP A 110 10.39 1.00 7.29
N GLN A 111 9.72 -0.12 7.58
CA GLN A 111 9.78 -0.75 8.89
C GLN A 111 10.99 -1.69 9.01
N GLN A 112 11.70 -1.58 10.13
CA GLN A 112 12.82 -2.46 10.39
C GLN A 112 12.34 -3.87 10.76
N LYS A 113 12.50 -4.82 9.84
CA LYS A 113 12.18 -6.25 10.06
C LYS A 113 10.73 -6.42 10.55
N GLY A 114 9.76 -5.90 9.78
CA GLY A 114 8.36 -5.76 10.19
C GLY A 114 7.69 -7.00 10.80
N PHE A 115 8.10 -8.22 10.45
CA PHE A 115 7.54 -9.45 11.05
C PHE A 115 8.24 -9.91 12.33
N ASP A 116 9.52 -9.58 12.52
CA ASP A 116 10.30 -10.09 13.67
C ASP A 116 9.97 -9.34 14.96
N LYS A 117 9.60 -8.06 14.82
CA LYS A 117 9.40 -7.14 15.93
C LYS A 117 7.93 -6.83 16.22
N LEU A 118 7.01 -7.36 15.40
CA LEU A 118 5.58 -7.17 15.61
C LEU A 118 5.13 -7.94 16.85
N GLU A 119 4.79 -7.20 17.89
CA GLU A 119 4.20 -7.76 19.10
C GLU A 119 2.83 -8.40 18.78
N PRO A 120 2.53 -9.60 19.32
CA PRO A 120 1.24 -10.26 19.07
C PRO A 120 0.02 -9.41 19.44
N ASP A 121 0.17 -8.51 20.42
CA ASP A 121 -0.90 -7.64 20.90
C ASP A 121 -1.41 -6.68 19.81
N GLY A 122 -0.58 -6.30 18.83
CA GLY A 122 -1.03 -5.52 17.67
C GLY A 122 -2.12 -6.23 16.89
N PHE A 123 -1.92 -7.51 16.60
CA PHE A 123 -2.91 -8.34 15.93
C PHE A 123 -4.16 -8.54 16.81
N TYR A 124 -4.00 -8.77 18.12
CA TYR A 124 -5.14 -8.99 19.00
C TYR A 124 -6.02 -7.74 19.15
N ASN A 125 -5.41 -6.56 19.22
CA ASN A 125 -6.13 -5.30 19.25
C ASN A 125 -6.84 -5.05 17.92
N ALA A 126 -6.21 -5.38 16.79
CA ALA A 126 -6.87 -5.31 15.48
C ALA A 126 -8.09 -6.25 15.39
N ILE A 127 -7.98 -7.50 15.85
CA ILE A 127 -9.13 -8.44 15.90
C ILE A 127 -10.29 -7.85 16.69
N ARG A 128 -10.02 -7.27 17.86
CA ARG A 128 -11.05 -6.64 18.70
C ARG A 128 -11.66 -5.41 18.04
N ALA A 129 -10.82 -4.52 17.50
CA ALA A 129 -11.25 -3.27 16.88
C ALA A 129 -12.15 -3.51 15.66
N TYR A 130 -11.86 -4.54 14.86
CA TYR A 130 -12.66 -4.90 13.70
C TYR A 130 -13.87 -5.80 14.02
N GLY A 131 -14.11 -6.11 15.30
CA GLY A 131 -15.23 -6.99 15.70
C GLY A 131 -15.08 -8.44 15.21
N LEU A 132 -13.86 -8.90 14.97
CA LEU A 132 -13.58 -10.25 14.50
C LEU A 132 -13.64 -11.26 15.68
N PRO A 133 -13.93 -12.55 15.42
CA PRO A 133 -14.10 -13.55 16.49
C PRO A 133 -12.86 -13.69 17.38
N SER A 134 -13.06 -13.72 18.70
CA SER A 134 -11.98 -13.90 19.69
C SER A 134 -11.27 -15.25 19.57
N SER A 135 -11.90 -16.25 18.95
CA SER A 135 -11.27 -17.54 18.64
C SER A 135 -10.03 -17.41 17.76
N LEU A 136 -9.91 -16.34 16.96
CA LEU A 136 -8.69 -16.05 16.19
C LEU A 136 -7.50 -15.71 17.11
N ILE A 137 -7.74 -15.02 18.21
CA ILE A 137 -6.72 -14.71 19.23
C ILE A 137 -6.30 -15.99 19.93
N GLU A 138 -7.26 -16.84 20.32
CA GLU A 138 -6.98 -18.11 20.99
C GLU A 138 -6.17 -19.05 20.09
N PHE A 139 -6.57 -19.16 18.82
CA PHE A 139 -5.85 -19.94 17.82
C PHE A 139 -4.42 -19.43 17.63
N ASP A 140 -4.24 -18.12 17.54
CA ASP A 140 -2.92 -17.54 17.35
C ASP A 140 -2.02 -17.73 18.58
N ARG A 141 -2.55 -17.55 19.79
CA ARG A 141 -1.84 -17.85 21.04
C ARG A 141 -1.41 -19.31 21.08
N SER A 142 -2.28 -20.23 20.70
CA SER A 142 -1.95 -21.66 20.63
C SER A 142 -0.83 -21.93 19.61
N ALA A 143 -0.88 -21.31 18.44
CA ALA A 143 0.12 -21.49 17.38
C ALA A 143 1.51 -20.92 17.72
N GLN A 144 1.56 -19.98 18.68
CA GLN A 144 2.79 -19.31 19.11
C GLN A 144 3.31 -19.78 20.46
N LEU A 145 2.58 -20.62 21.20
CA LEU A 145 2.98 -21.06 22.53
C LEU A 145 3.80 -22.36 22.46
N ASN A 146 4.94 -22.39 23.15
CA ASN A 146 5.79 -23.57 23.31
C ASN A 146 6.20 -24.23 21.99
N VAL A 147 6.56 -23.41 20.99
CA VAL A 147 6.91 -23.93 19.68
C VAL A 147 8.34 -24.46 19.69
N PRO A 148 8.58 -25.75 19.33
CA PRO A 148 9.93 -26.29 19.23
C PRO A 148 10.60 -25.82 17.94
N TYR A 149 11.78 -25.22 18.06
CA TYR A 149 12.64 -24.79 16.97
C TYR A 149 13.92 -25.62 16.94
N ARG A 150 14.40 -25.92 15.74
CA ARG A 150 15.74 -26.47 15.52
C ARG A 150 16.46 -25.58 14.52
N ILE A 151 17.66 -25.15 14.87
CA ILE A 151 18.45 -24.27 14.01
C ILE A 151 19.21 -25.16 13.03
N LYS A 152 19.03 -24.94 11.73
CA LYS A 152 19.82 -25.63 10.70
C LYS A 152 21.18 -24.95 10.58
N THR A 153 22.24 -25.69 10.89
CA THR A 153 23.64 -25.27 10.73
C THR A 153 24.30 -26.00 9.55
N ALA A 154 25.56 -25.66 9.24
CA ALA A 154 26.34 -26.38 8.23
C ALA A 154 26.58 -27.87 8.59
N TYR A 155 26.48 -28.23 9.87
CA TYR A 155 26.76 -29.58 10.38
C TYR A 155 25.50 -30.37 10.73
N GLY A 156 24.32 -29.89 10.34
CA GLY A 156 23.03 -30.48 10.68
C GLY A 156 22.19 -29.59 11.60
N PHE A 157 21.15 -30.17 12.20
CA PHE A 157 20.26 -29.45 13.10
C PHE A 157 20.80 -29.42 14.52
N THR A 158 20.63 -28.29 15.20
CA THR A 158 20.85 -28.20 16.65
C THR A 158 19.83 -29.03 17.42
N ASP A 159 20.08 -29.14 18.72
CA ASP A 159 19.05 -29.49 19.69
C ASP A 159 17.88 -28.50 19.63
N THR A 160 16.73 -28.97 20.12
CA THR A 160 15.48 -28.21 20.09
C THR A 160 15.53 -27.10 21.14
N ILE A 161 15.24 -25.89 20.72
CA ILE A 161 14.97 -24.75 21.60
C ILE A 161 13.47 -24.42 21.55
N THR A 162 12.87 -24.07 22.68
CA THR A 162 11.47 -23.67 22.73
C THR A 162 11.37 -22.16 22.60
N VAL A 163 10.56 -21.68 21.65
CA VAL A 163 10.30 -20.26 21.42
C VAL A 163 8.81 -20.01 21.55
N SER A 164 8.45 -18.93 22.25
CA SER A 164 7.07 -18.50 22.42
C SER A 164 6.89 -17.03 22.05
N GLY A 165 5.72 -16.66 21.54
CA GLY A 165 5.33 -15.25 21.34
C GLY A 165 6.03 -14.50 20.21
N VAL A 166 6.62 -15.24 19.25
CA VAL A 166 7.29 -14.64 18.09
C VAL A 166 6.51 -14.95 16.82
N THR A 167 6.21 -13.92 16.03
CA THR A 167 5.61 -14.09 14.70
C THR A 167 6.63 -14.72 13.75
N LYS A 168 6.30 -15.87 13.18
CA LYS A 168 7.17 -16.61 12.25
C LYS A 168 7.33 -15.85 10.94
N GLN A 169 8.56 -15.54 10.52
CA GLN A 169 8.80 -15.15 9.13
C GLN A 169 8.45 -16.30 8.18
N GLY A 170 7.66 -16.01 7.15
CA GLY A 170 7.16 -17.02 6.21
C GLY A 170 5.99 -17.86 6.72
N GLY A 171 5.44 -17.54 7.90
CA GLY A 171 4.16 -18.09 8.34
C GLY A 171 3.01 -17.60 7.45
N PRO A 172 2.01 -18.44 7.14
CA PRO A 172 0.92 -18.07 6.22
C PRO A 172 0.05 -16.92 6.78
N LEU A 173 0.00 -16.77 8.10
CA LEU A 173 -0.77 -15.71 8.77
C LEU A 173 0.03 -14.43 9.03
N SER A 174 1.36 -14.45 8.89
CA SER A 174 2.20 -13.31 9.24
C SER A 174 1.90 -12.06 8.40
N PRO A 175 1.67 -12.15 7.07
CA PRO A 175 1.23 -11.01 6.27
C PRO A 175 -0.10 -10.44 6.76
N LEU A 176 -1.09 -11.29 7.05
CA LEU A 176 -2.41 -10.86 7.52
C LEU A 176 -2.33 -10.12 8.85
N LYS A 177 -1.53 -10.63 9.80
CA LYS A 177 -1.30 -9.98 11.10
C LYS A 177 -0.70 -8.60 10.95
N SER A 178 0.32 -8.48 10.09
CA SER A 178 0.95 -7.20 9.76
C SER A 178 -0.08 -6.24 9.16
N THR A 179 -0.75 -6.63 8.08
CA THR A 179 -1.76 -5.80 7.40
C THR A 179 -2.87 -5.32 8.35
N LEU A 180 -3.43 -6.20 9.18
CA LEU A 180 -4.49 -5.81 10.11
C LEU A 180 -3.99 -4.82 11.18
N THR A 181 -2.77 -4.99 11.65
CA THR A 181 -2.16 -4.11 12.65
C THR A 181 -1.79 -2.76 12.05
N THR A 182 -1.18 -2.73 10.86
CA THR A 182 -0.86 -1.46 10.16
C THR A 182 -2.13 -0.71 9.79
N SER A 183 -3.15 -1.41 9.29
CA SER A 183 -4.48 -0.83 9.01
C SER A 183 -5.12 -0.22 10.26
N LEU A 184 -4.91 -0.82 11.45
CA LEU A 184 -5.37 -0.21 12.71
C LEU A 184 -4.62 1.10 13.00
N GLY A 185 -3.33 1.15 12.68
CA GLY A 185 -2.53 2.36 12.71
C GLY A 185 -3.03 3.43 11.74
N ASN A 186 -3.49 3.03 10.55
CA ASN A 186 -4.12 3.96 9.60
C ASN A 186 -5.36 4.63 10.19
N HIS A 187 -6.26 3.85 10.78
CA HIS A 187 -7.43 4.38 11.48
C HIS A 187 -7.04 5.31 12.63
N TYR A 188 -6.07 4.90 13.46
CA TYR A 188 -5.56 5.74 14.54
C TYR A 188 -5.02 7.08 14.02
N CYS A 189 -4.23 7.06 12.95
CA CYS A 189 -3.69 8.27 12.32
C CYS A 189 -4.79 9.16 11.76
N LEU A 190 -5.81 8.57 11.13
CA LEU A 190 -6.98 9.28 10.62
C LEU A 190 -7.74 9.99 11.75
N ASP A 191 -8.03 9.27 12.84
CA ASP A 191 -8.76 9.78 13.99
C ASP A 191 -7.99 10.95 14.65
N CYS A 192 -6.68 10.80 14.84
CA CYS A 192 -5.83 11.86 15.38
C CYS A 192 -5.72 13.09 14.46
N SER A 193 -5.85 12.89 13.15
CA SER A 193 -5.76 13.96 12.15
C SER A 193 -7.11 14.58 11.79
N THR A 194 -8.21 14.08 12.35
CA THR A 194 -9.56 14.57 12.03
C THR A 194 -9.68 16.04 12.44
N ASN A 195 -10.20 16.88 11.54
CA ASN A 195 -10.28 18.34 11.68
C ASN A 195 -8.94 19.10 11.70
N GLN A 196 -7.82 18.48 11.35
CA GLN A 196 -6.57 19.22 11.15
C GLN A 196 -6.51 19.83 9.75
N ASP A 197 -6.09 21.09 9.69
CA ASP A 197 -5.70 21.72 8.44
C ASP A 197 -4.55 20.95 7.79
N GLY A 198 -4.59 20.85 6.46
CA GLY A 198 -3.55 20.18 5.68
C GLY A 198 -3.76 18.67 5.46
N CYS A 199 -4.87 18.10 5.93
CA CYS A 199 -5.27 16.74 5.55
C CYS A 199 -5.62 16.66 4.05
N LEU A 200 -5.32 15.53 3.43
CA LEU A 200 -5.70 15.27 2.05
C LEU A 200 -7.12 14.70 2.00
N TYR A 201 -8.00 15.37 1.25
CA TYR A 201 -9.36 14.90 0.99
C TYR A 201 -9.54 14.67 -0.51
N LEU A 202 -10.09 13.51 -0.85
CA LEU A 202 -10.57 13.19 -2.18
C LEU A 202 -12.09 13.32 -2.22
N SER A 203 -12.59 14.01 -3.23
CA SER A 203 -14.00 14.10 -3.57
C SER A 203 -14.14 14.19 -5.09
N SER A 204 -15.35 13.94 -5.60
CA SER A 204 -15.60 14.08 -7.02
C SER A 204 -15.54 15.56 -7.44
N LEU A 205 -15.39 15.81 -8.74
CA LEU A 205 -15.47 17.18 -9.27
C LEU A 205 -16.84 17.79 -8.97
N GLN A 206 -17.90 16.99 -9.09
CA GLN A 206 -19.28 17.41 -8.87
C GLN A 206 -19.55 17.78 -7.41
N HIS A 207 -18.95 17.05 -6.46
CA HIS A 207 -18.94 17.44 -5.06
C HIS A 207 -18.38 18.86 -4.87
N ARG A 208 -17.22 19.13 -5.47
CA ARG A 208 -16.51 20.40 -5.33
C ARG A 208 -17.23 21.56 -6.00
N GLU A 209 -17.96 21.30 -7.08
CA GLU A 209 -18.80 22.29 -7.75
C GLU A 209 -20.17 22.46 -7.10
N HIS A 210 -20.47 21.72 -6.03
CA HIS A 210 -21.78 21.67 -5.38
C HIS A 210 -22.91 21.26 -6.34
N LYS A 211 -22.65 20.30 -7.23
CA LYS A 211 -23.59 19.76 -8.23
C LYS A 211 -23.64 18.22 -8.22
N PRO A 212 -23.92 17.57 -7.07
CA PRO A 212 -23.93 16.11 -7.02
C PRO A 212 -24.96 15.53 -8.00
N HIS A 213 -24.55 14.50 -8.76
CA HIS A 213 -25.40 13.79 -9.72
C HIS A 213 -25.67 12.35 -9.31
N MET A 214 -24.74 11.74 -8.58
CA MET A 214 -24.85 10.40 -8.00
C MET A 214 -24.63 10.46 -6.49
N PRO A 215 -25.16 9.51 -5.69
CA PRO A 215 -24.89 9.45 -4.25
C PRO A 215 -23.40 9.40 -3.90
N ALA A 216 -22.56 8.85 -4.79
CA ALA A 216 -21.11 8.83 -4.62
C ALA A 216 -20.47 10.24 -4.67
N ASP A 217 -21.12 11.22 -5.30
CA ASP A 217 -20.65 12.61 -5.33
C ASP A 217 -20.80 13.29 -3.97
N ASP A 218 -21.56 12.75 -3.03
CA ASP A 218 -21.65 13.29 -1.68
C ASP A 218 -20.52 12.76 -0.77
N LEU A 219 -19.76 11.78 -1.23
CA LEU A 219 -18.67 11.17 -0.47
C LEU A 219 -17.40 12.03 -0.53
N THR A 220 -16.80 12.24 0.63
CA THR A 220 -15.45 12.77 0.77
C THR A 220 -14.61 11.77 1.55
N LEU A 221 -13.47 11.39 0.99
CA LEU A 221 -12.55 10.42 1.58
C LEU A 221 -11.29 11.15 2.04
N GLN A 222 -11.02 11.12 3.34
CA GLN A 222 -9.73 11.56 3.86
C GLN A 222 -8.68 10.47 3.63
N ILE A 223 -7.52 10.88 3.12
CA ILE A 223 -6.37 9.99 2.91
C ILE A 223 -5.23 10.47 3.81
N SER A 224 -4.87 9.66 4.80
CA SER A 224 -3.72 9.85 5.67
C SER A 224 -2.52 9.02 5.25
N MET A 225 -2.75 7.81 4.75
CA MET A 225 -1.70 6.83 4.48
C MET A 225 -2.08 5.84 3.38
N VAL A 226 -1.08 5.41 2.63
CA VAL A 226 -1.12 4.26 1.73
C VAL A 226 -0.15 3.21 2.24
N GLU A 227 -0.59 1.95 2.34
CA GLU A 227 0.21 0.87 2.93
C GLU A 227 0.39 -0.29 1.96
N ALA A 228 1.58 -0.89 2.01
CA ALA A 228 1.89 -2.18 1.41
C ALA A 228 2.72 -2.98 2.43
N THR A 229 2.03 -3.70 3.31
CA THR A 229 2.62 -4.46 4.42
C THR A 229 3.47 -3.60 5.37
N ASP A 230 4.78 -3.63 5.20
CA ASP A 230 5.81 -2.96 5.98
C ASP A 230 6.22 -1.60 5.39
N ASP A 231 5.89 -1.35 4.12
CA ASP A 231 6.04 -0.05 3.47
C ASP A 231 4.79 0.80 3.69
N SER A 232 4.97 2.05 4.12
CA SER A 232 3.87 3.02 4.21
C SER A 232 4.29 4.39 3.67
N ASP A 233 3.39 5.04 2.95
CA ASP A 233 3.54 6.41 2.48
C ASP A 233 2.48 7.27 3.19
N LEU A 234 2.90 8.19 4.06
CA LEU A 234 2.04 9.20 4.69
C LEU A 234 1.83 10.38 3.75
N LEU A 235 0.63 10.94 3.75
CA LEU A 235 0.19 11.94 2.78
C LEU A 235 -0.44 13.15 3.48
N ALA A 236 0.06 14.34 3.14
CA ALA A 236 -0.52 15.60 3.59
C ALA A 236 -0.32 16.72 2.57
N THR A 237 -1.13 17.77 2.67
CA THR A 237 -0.98 18.99 1.85
C THR A 237 -0.12 20.06 2.51
N THR A 238 0.31 19.85 3.77
CA THR A 238 1.29 20.70 4.46
C THR A 238 2.35 19.85 5.18
N GLN A 239 3.54 20.43 5.36
CA GLN A 239 4.62 19.78 6.10
C GLN A 239 4.29 19.58 7.59
N ASN A 240 3.59 20.52 8.23
CA ASN A 240 3.26 20.44 9.65
C ASN A 240 2.32 19.25 9.92
N THR A 241 1.28 19.09 9.09
CA THR A 241 0.37 17.94 9.15
C THR A 241 1.13 16.63 8.93
N LEU A 242 2.06 16.59 7.96
CA LEU A 242 2.86 15.38 7.70
C LEU A 242 3.75 14.99 8.91
N GLN A 243 4.34 15.99 9.57
CA GLN A 243 5.14 15.78 10.79
C GLN A 243 4.27 15.26 11.94
N HIS A 244 3.07 15.82 12.10
CA HIS A 244 2.12 15.36 13.10
C HIS A 244 1.68 13.90 12.84
N GLN A 245 1.28 13.58 11.60
CA GLN A 245 0.94 12.21 11.20
C GLN A 245 2.09 11.23 11.41
N CYS A 246 3.32 11.65 11.11
CA CYS A 246 4.52 10.86 11.38
C CYS A 246 4.67 10.53 12.86
N LEU A 247 4.55 11.54 13.73
CA LEU A 247 4.63 11.36 15.17
C LEU A 247 3.54 10.41 15.68
N MET A 248 2.30 10.57 15.22
CA MET A 248 1.20 9.67 15.62
C MET A 248 1.49 8.22 15.21
N MET A 249 1.99 8.01 14.00
CA MET A 249 2.34 6.66 13.54
C MET A 249 3.55 6.07 14.27
N GLU A 250 4.53 6.89 14.65
CA GLU A 250 5.65 6.44 15.49
C GLU A 250 5.18 6.05 16.89
N CYS A 251 4.29 6.84 17.51
CA CYS A 251 3.69 6.49 18.80
C CYS A 251 2.91 5.18 18.72
N PHE A 252 2.09 5.00 17.67
CA PHE A 252 1.34 3.77 17.44
C PHE A 252 2.26 2.56 17.29
N GLN A 253 3.29 2.68 16.45
CA GLN A 253 4.21 1.57 16.19
C GLN A 253 5.08 1.23 17.39
N ALA A 254 5.52 2.23 18.16
CA ALA A 254 6.26 2.04 19.40
C ALA A 254 5.46 1.21 20.41
N ALA A 255 4.14 1.37 20.47
CA ALA A 255 3.26 0.60 21.34
C ALA A 255 3.20 -0.91 20.98
N TYR A 256 3.63 -1.30 19.78
CA TYR A 256 3.65 -2.70 19.31
C TYR A 256 5.06 -3.21 18.98
N GLY A 257 6.10 -2.53 19.49
CA GLY A 257 7.50 -2.92 19.28
C GLY A 257 8.03 -2.68 17.87
N TRP A 258 7.26 -2.00 17.00
CA TRP A 258 7.72 -1.67 15.65
C TRP A 258 8.71 -0.50 15.67
N LEU A 259 9.89 -0.76 15.12
CA LEU A 259 10.97 0.22 14.99
C LEU A 259 11.11 0.63 13.52
N MET A 260 11.31 1.93 13.30
CA MET A 260 11.51 2.51 11.97
C MET A 260 12.99 2.54 11.59
N ASN A 261 13.27 2.44 10.29
CA ASN A 261 14.62 2.62 9.71
C ASN A 261 14.95 4.08 9.43
#